data_AF-A0A1L3MDL7-F1
#
_entry.id   AF-A0A1L3MDL7-F1
#
_cell.length_a   1.000
_cell.length_b   1.000
_cell.length_c   1.000
_cell.angle_alpha   90.00
_cell.angle_beta   90.00
_cell.angle_gamma   90.00
#
_symmetry.space_group_name_H-M   'P 1'
#
loop_
_entity.id
_entity.type
_entity.pdbx_description
1 polymer ?
#
loop_
_entity_poly.entity_id
_entity_poly.type
_entity_poly.pdbx_seq_one_letter_code
_entity_poly.pdbx_strand_id
1 'polypeptide(L)'
;MRARHVGLLAAGGVGAWTLGWRLDALHLRGDELYYRQAALDMLEGQWLTNAQHPPLAKQLMALTHLGLGDTVVADRLAAALAAWVTGLLLALLVWQVGRPGRWTALVGIATALLWWTLPWAPGRTATLESVMTCGLVAAQLAWTLAITRRDPRWLVVGGGLAGLAAAAKLTGGLALLGLVPATLILLRHRPARTVVPLAAAALVAAGVTWVFPFVPMEGEALRAMTTPVTFQLGHAEAGHTVVVAGQTHHHAPWWTSLWFALQRLGPLAAAGLVLGALVGLARHGARLAPVATTLLGLVVAMSLSPVQLGHYQYVWWPLLLALAVCALAPSHRATRRGPAGRWAGPVASGGAALALLPAVVLAADQVGAVARTEPSGLTLAPDVLAREVPDGTTITIWSDPWPTQVALPGRRLTTTMPGSLAPRALLVDRSWAARSDAMDPHLWRACRPVPYAEHRVGDLVLFVRQADPHPAFVPDPGCGPLRPAASGGASRPTAPR
;
A
#
# COMPACT_ATOMS: atom_id res chain seq x y z
N MET A 1 -12.55 -33.17 -4.17
CA MET A 1 -12.49 -31.71 -3.88
C MET A 1 -13.51 -30.99 -4.77
N ARG A 2 -14.42 -30.13 -4.27
CA ARG A 2 -15.42 -29.46 -5.15
C ARG A 2 -14.72 -28.48 -6.11
N ALA A 3 -15.12 -28.39 -7.38
CA ALA A 3 -14.49 -27.59 -8.45
C ALA A 3 -14.13 -26.14 -8.05
N ARG A 4 -14.95 -25.49 -7.21
CA ARG A 4 -14.66 -24.14 -6.70
C ARG A 4 -13.36 -24.05 -5.86
N HIS A 5 -13.00 -25.10 -5.14
CA HIS A 5 -11.77 -25.11 -4.33
C HIS A 5 -10.56 -25.28 -5.24
N VAL A 6 -10.65 -26.14 -6.27
CA VAL A 6 -9.59 -26.28 -7.27
C VAL A 6 -9.36 -24.96 -8.01
N GLY A 7 -10.44 -24.29 -8.43
CA GLY A 7 -10.34 -22.98 -9.07
C GLY A 7 -9.75 -21.90 -8.15
N LEU A 8 -10.13 -21.88 -6.87
CA LEU A 8 -9.54 -20.94 -5.90
C LEU A 8 -8.08 -21.26 -5.60
N LEU A 9 -7.69 -22.54 -5.55
CA LEU A 9 -6.29 -22.95 -5.39
C LEU A 9 -5.44 -22.54 -6.59
N ALA A 10 -5.94 -22.74 -7.81
CA ALA A 10 -5.24 -22.30 -9.03
C ALA A 10 -5.07 -20.77 -9.07
N ALA A 11 -6.15 -20.02 -8.79
CA ALA A 11 -6.08 -18.57 -8.67
C ALA A 11 -5.12 -18.15 -7.53
N GLY A 12 -5.14 -18.88 -6.41
CA GLY A 12 -4.24 -18.67 -5.27
C GLY A 12 -2.77 -18.88 -5.64
N GLY A 13 -2.47 -19.84 -6.53
CA GLY A 13 -1.13 -20.03 -7.09
C GLY A 13 -0.70 -18.84 -7.95
N VAL A 14 -1.58 -18.33 -8.81
CA VAL A 14 -1.32 -17.08 -9.57
C VAL A 14 -1.09 -15.91 -8.63
N GLY A 15 -1.88 -15.80 -7.55
CA GLY A 15 -1.71 -14.73 -6.57
C GLY A 15 -0.42 -14.83 -5.78
N ALA A 16 -0.04 -16.04 -5.34
CA ALA A 16 1.21 -16.29 -4.64
C ALA A 16 2.41 -15.98 -5.54
N TRP A 17 2.34 -16.36 -6.82
CA TRP A 17 3.36 -15.97 -7.79
C TRP A 17 3.39 -14.46 -8.01
N THR A 18 2.25 -13.81 -8.24
CA THR A 18 2.21 -12.36 -8.54
C THR A 18 2.74 -11.52 -7.38
N LEU A 19 2.44 -11.93 -6.14
CA LEU A 19 2.87 -11.23 -4.93
C LEU A 19 4.27 -11.64 -4.45
N GLY A 20 4.68 -12.88 -4.69
CA GLY A 20 5.94 -13.45 -4.17
C GLY A 20 7.09 -13.52 -5.18
N TRP A 21 6.81 -13.37 -6.48
CA TRP A 21 7.83 -13.48 -7.52
C TRP A 21 8.85 -12.34 -7.39
N ARG A 22 10.13 -12.74 -7.23
CA ARG A 22 11.29 -11.86 -7.17
C ARG A 22 11.11 -10.71 -6.18
N LEU A 23 10.65 -11.04 -4.97
CA LEU A 23 10.56 -10.06 -3.88
C LEU A 23 11.92 -9.44 -3.54
N ASP A 24 13.04 -10.06 -3.87
CA ASP A 24 14.40 -9.54 -3.71
C ASP A 24 14.77 -8.48 -4.76
N ALA A 25 14.19 -8.54 -5.96
CA ALA A 25 14.63 -7.75 -7.11
C ALA A 25 14.08 -6.32 -7.14
N LEU A 26 12.98 -6.03 -6.43
CA LEU A 26 12.35 -4.72 -6.52
C LEU A 26 13.19 -3.67 -5.79
N HIS A 27 13.33 -2.49 -6.41
CA HIS A 27 14.00 -1.33 -5.83
C HIS A 27 13.42 -0.98 -4.44
N LEU A 28 14.28 -0.93 -3.42
CA LEU A 28 13.95 -0.43 -2.08
C LEU A 28 13.55 1.05 -2.12
N ARG A 29 12.37 1.42 -1.61
CA ARG A 29 11.88 2.81 -1.68
C ARG A 29 11.04 3.23 -0.48
N GLY A 30 11.19 4.51 -0.10
CA GLY A 30 10.28 5.21 0.81
C GLY A 30 10.14 4.52 2.16
N ASP A 31 8.89 4.34 2.60
CA ASP A 31 8.57 3.88 3.96
C ASP A 31 9.05 2.46 4.26
N GLU A 32 9.29 1.63 3.24
CA GLU A 32 9.81 0.25 3.37
C GLU A 32 11.07 0.19 4.24
N LEU A 33 11.98 1.14 4.07
CA LEU A 33 13.25 1.13 4.78
C LEU A 33 13.11 1.52 6.25
N TYR A 34 12.19 2.43 6.55
CA TYR A 34 11.88 2.82 7.93
C TYR A 34 11.17 1.69 8.67
N TYR A 35 10.27 0.97 8.00
CA TYR A 35 9.56 -0.17 8.58
C TYR A 35 10.46 -1.38 8.77
N ARG A 36 11.35 -1.66 7.79
CA ARG A 36 12.41 -2.66 7.93
C ARG A 36 13.32 -2.36 9.12
N GLN A 37 13.88 -1.14 9.20
CA GLN A 37 14.77 -0.78 10.30
C GLN A 37 14.06 -0.94 11.65
N ALA A 38 12.82 -0.47 11.75
CA ALA A 38 12.05 -0.63 12.97
C ALA A 38 11.78 -2.10 13.33
N ALA A 39 11.59 -2.98 12.35
CA ALA A 39 11.43 -4.41 12.59
C ALA A 39 12.72 -5.06 13.12
N LEU A 40 13.89 -4.69 12.58
CA LEU A 40 15.19 -5.15 13.07
C LEU A 40 15.48 -4.62 14.48
N ASP A 41 15.25 -3.33 14.72
CA ASP A 41 15.40 -2.69 16.03
C ASP A 41 14.52 -3.36 17.09
N MET A 42 13.29 -3.79 16.75
CA MET A 42 12.42 -4.54 17.65
C MET A 42 13.04 -5.88 18.10
N LEU A 43 13.82 -6.55 17.24
CA LEU A 43 14.54 -7.79 17.60
C LEU A 43 15.67 -7.52 18.60
N GLU A 44 16.19 -6.30 18.63
CA GLU A 44 17.20 -5.83 19.59
C GLU A 44 16.56 -5.23 20.85
N GLY A 45 15.23 -5.28 20.99
CA GLY A 45 14.48 -4.70 22.12
C GLY A 45 14.22 -3.21 22.01
N GLN A 46 14.52 -2.58 20.86
CA GLN A 46 14.29 -1.16 20.61
C GLN A 46 12.90 -0.95 19.97
N TRP A 47 11.88 -0.82 20.80
CA TRP A 47 10.48 -0.79 20.35
C TRP A 47 9.98 0.55 19.80
N LEU A 48 10.65 1.65 20.13
CA LEU A 48 10.21 3.00 19.76
C LEU A 48 10.71 3.47 18.40
N THR A 49 11.52 2.67 17.70
CA THR A 49 11.89 2.99 16.32
C THR A 49 10.64 3.03 15.46
N ASN A 50 10.48 4.16 14.76
CA ASN A 50 9.32 4.44 13.94
C ASN A 50 7.97 4.41 14.70
N ALA A 51 7.93 4.80 15.98
CA ALA A 51 6.68 4.83 16.77
C ALA A 51 5.59 5.78 16.23
N GLN A 52 5.86 6.53 15.15
CA GLN A 52 4.85 7.28 14.38
C GLN A 52 3.78 6.39 13.75
N HIS A 53 4.04 5.09 13.64
CA HIS A 53 3.08 4.11 13.14
C HIS A 53 2.88 2.95 14.13
N PRO A 54 1.65 2.40 14.20
CA PRO A 54 1.35 1.24 15.03
C PRO A 54 2.24 0.01 14.74
N PRO A 55 2.49 -0.88 15.72
CA PRO A 55 3.59 -1.83 15.65
C PRO A 55 3.26 -3.16 14.94
N LEU A 56 1.99 -3.55 14.78
CA LEU A 56 1.64 -4.92 14.40
C LEU A 56 2.30 -5.37 13.10
N ALA A 57 2.27 -4.53 12.06
CA ALA A 57 2.87 -4.90 10.78
C ALA A 57 4.41 -5.03 10.87
N LYS A 58 5.06 -4.16 11.64
CA LYS A 58 6.51 -4.22 11.91
C LYS A 58 6.89 -5.44 12.75
N GLN A 59 6.04 -5.83 13.70
CA GLN A 59 6.22 -7.07 14.47
C GLN A 59 6.10 -8.31 13.58
N LEU A 60 5.16 -8.35 12.65
CA LEU A 60 5.07 -9.43 11.68
C LEU A 60 6.29 -9.49 10.75
N MET A 61 6.86 -8.33 10.38
CA MET A 61 8.14 -8.24 9.65
C MET A 61 9.31 -8.74 10.51
N ALA A 62 9.35 -8.40 11.80
CA ALA A 62 10.38 -8.88 12.73
C ALA A 62 10.33 -10.42 12.86
N LEU A 63 9.13 -11.00 12.91
CA LEU A 63 8.95 -12.45 12.91
C LEU A 63 9.46 -13.11 11.61
N THR A 64 9.29 -12.48 10.45
CA THR A 64 9.85 -13.01 9.20
C THR A 64 11.37 -12.92 9.17
N HIS A 65 11.98 -11.89 9.77
CA HIS A 65 13.43 -11.80 9.96
C HIS A 65 13.99 -12.88 10.89
N LEU A 66 13.27 -13.26 11.95
CA LEU A 66 13.72 -14.38 12.80
C LEU A 66 13.83 -15.70 12.04
N GLY A 67 12.96 -15.93 11.04
CA GLY A 67 12.97 -17.16 10.24
C GLY A 67 13.90 -17.13 9.03
N LEU A 68 14.08 -15.97 8.40
CA LEU A 68 14.75 -15.83 7.10
C LEU A 68 16.04 -14.99 7.15
N GLY A 69 16.39 -14.43 8.31
CA GLY A 69 17.51 -13.53 8.48
C GLY A 69 17.26 -12.13 7.93
N ASP A 70 18.32 -11.31 7.88
CA ASP A 70 18.26 -9.96 7.32
C ASP A 70 18.31 -10.00 5.78
N THR A 71 17.15 -10.20 5.16
CA THR A 71 17.00 -10.27 3.70
C THR A 71 15.82 -9.44 3.22
N VAL A 72 15.89 -8.94 1.98
CA VAL A 72 14.79 -8.19 1.34
C VAL A 72 13.49 -9.01 1.25
N VAL A 73 13.63 -10.34 1.14
CA VAL A 73 12.47 -11.25 1.15
C VAL A 73 11.82 -11.26 2.53
N ALA A 74 12.59 -11.26 3.61
CA ALA A 74 12.08 -11.19 4.97
C ALA A 74 11.30 -9.88 5.21
N ASP A 75 11.76 -8.76 4.68
CA ASP A 75 11.07 -7.46 4.79
C ASP A 75 9.64 -7.54 4.20
N ARG A 76 9.53 -8.14 3.01
CA ARG A 76 8.33 -8.07 2.17
C ARG A 76 7.33 -9.19 2.41
N LEU A 77 7.76 -10.32 2.99
CA LEU A 77 6.97 -11.53 3.08
C LEU A 77 5.66 -11.34 3.87
N ALA A 78 5.71 -10.62 5.00
CA ALA A 78 4.51 -10.37 5.80
C ALA A 78 3.43 -9.60 5.01
N ALA A 79 3.84 -8.58 4.24
CA ALA A 79 2.95 -7.82 3.37
C ALA A 79 2.40 -8.68 2.22
N ALA A 80 3.25 -9.50 1.57
CA ALA A 80 2.83 -10.41 0.50
C ALA A 80 1.81 -11.45 0.99
N LEU A 81 2.04 -12.06 2.15
CA LEU A 81 1.10 -13.00 2.75
C LEU A 81 -0.23 -12.33 3.12
N ALA A 82 -0.20 -11.14 3.72
CA ALA A 82 -1.41 -10.41 4.05
C ALA A 82 -2.22 -10.01 2.81
N ALA A 83 -1.56 -9.53 1.75
CA ALA A 83 -2.21 -9.26 0.46
C ALA A 83 -2.77 -10.54 -0.16
N TRP A 84 -2.07 -11.67 -0.03
CA TRP A 84 -2.55 -12.96 -0.50
C TRP A 84 -3.84 -13.39 0.22
N VAL A 85 -3.83 -13.36 1.56
CA VAL A 85 -5.00 -13.66 2.39
C VAL A 85 -6.17 -12.72 2.09
N THR A 86 -5.90 -11.44 1.83
CA THR A 86 -6.94 -10.46 1.46
C THR A 86 -7.74 -10.91 0.25
N GLY A 87 -7.11 -11.47 -0.79
CA GLY A 87 -7.82 -12.01 -1.95
C GLY A 87 -8.78 -13.15 -1.59
N LEU A 88 -8.36 -14.06 -0.69
CA LEU A 88 -9.23 -15.13 -0.19
C LEU A 88 -10.43 -14.56 0.57
N LEU A 89 -10.21 -13.57 1.44
CA LEU A 89 -11.27 -12.93 2.21
C LEU A 89 -12.27 -12.21 1.31
N LEU A 90 -11.81 -11.56 0.24
CA LEU A 90 -12.67 -10.94 -0.78
C LEU A 90 -13.54 -11.99 -1.50
N ALA A 91 -12.96 -13.13 -1.90
CA ALA A 91 -13.74 -14.22 -2.49
C ALA A 91 -14.84 -14.72 -1.53
N LEU A 92 -14.48 -14.94 -0.26
CA LEU A 92 -15.42 -15.35 0.77
C LEU A 92 -16.53 -14.33 0.98
N LEU A 93 -16.21 -13.04 0.99
CA LEU A 93 -17.16 -11.94 1.12
C LEU A 93 -18.19 -11.97 -0.02
N VAL A 94 -17.72 -12.05 -1.26
CA VAL A 94 -18.58 -12.15 -2.44
C VAL A 94 -19.50 -13.38 -2.37
N TRP A 95 -18.98 -14.52 -1.88
CA TRP A 95 -19.79 -15.73 -1.69
C TRP A 95 -20.90 -15.58 -0.65
N GLN A 96 -20.71 -14.78 0.41
CA GLN A 96 -21.77 -14.49 1.39
C GLN A 96 -22.83 -13.53 0.82
N VAL A 97 -22.42 -12.60 -0.04
CA VAL A 97 -23.32 -11.59 -0.62
C VAL A 97 -24.23 -12.22 -1.67
N GLY A 98 -23.67 -13.01 -2.59
CA GLY A 98 -24.40 -13.63 -3.70
C GLY A 98 -25.32 -14.81 -3.31
N ARG A 99 -26.11 -15.30 -4.27
CA ARG A 99 -26.86 -16.56 -4.13
C ARG A 99 -25.92 -17.76 -4.25
N PRO A 100 -25.96 -18.76 -3.34
CA PRO A 100 -25.12 -19.95 -3.47
C PRO A 100 -25.30 -20.62 -4.85
N GLY A 101 -24.19 -20.94 -5.52
CA GLY A 101 -24.20 -21.58 -6.83
C GLY A 101 -22.86 -21.43 -7.57
N ARG A 102 -22.74 -22.14 -8.70
CA ARG A 102 -21.51 -22.15 -9.53
C ARG A 102 -21.07 -20.75 -9.98
N TRP A 103 -22.02 -19.89 -10.34
CA TRP A 103 -21.70 -18.55 -10.83
C TRP A 103 -21.12 -17.66 -9.73
N THR A 104 -21.72 -17.65 -8.54
CA THR A 104 -21.18 -16.93 -7.38
C THR A 104 -19.79 -17.46 -6.98
N ALA A 105 -19.58 -18.78 -7.09
CA ALA A 105 -18.27 -19.36 -6.86
C ALA A 105 -17.22 -18.77 -7.82
N LEU A 106 -17.51 -18.75 -9.13
CA LEU A 106 -16.65 -18.15 -10.15
C LEU A 106 -16.40 -16.65 -9.93
N VAL A 107 -17.44 -15.89 -9.60
CA VAL A 107 -17.33 -14.45 -9.32
C VAL A 107 -16.41 -14.18 -8.13
N GLY A 108 -16.50 -14.98 -7.06
CA GLY A 108 -15.56 -14.85 -5.94
C GLY A 108 -14.12 -15.22 -6.32
N ILE A 109 -13.90 -16.27 -7.12
CA ILE A 109 -12.57 -16.62 -7.64
C ILE A 109 -12.01 -15.48 -8.50
N ALA A 110 -12.83 -14.91 -9.39
CA ALA A 110 -12.44 -13.76 -10.21
C ALA A 110 -12.12 -12.53 -9.36
N THR A 111 -12.81 -12.33 -8.23
CA THR A 111 -12.52 -11.23 -7.29
C THR A 111 -11.13 -11.39 -6.68
N ALA A 112 -10.80 -12.60 -6.18
CA ALA A 112 -9.48 -12.89 -5.62
C ALA A 112 -8.37 -12.73 -6.67
N LEU A 113 -8.60 -13.29 -7.87
CA LEU A 113 -7.65 -13.19 -8.96
C LEU A 113 -7.39 -11.73 -9.34
N LEU A 114 -8.45 -10.93 -9.51
CA LEU A 114 -8.34 -9.51 -9.86
C LEU A 114 -7.62 -8.72 -8.75
N TRP A 115 -7.89 -9.00 -7.47
CA TRP A 115 -7.15 -8.39 -6.36
C TRP A 115 -5.65 -8.66 -6.43
N TRP A 116 -5.26 -9.93 -6.63
CA TRP A 116 -3.85 -10.31 -6.66
C TRP A 116 -3.10 -9.81 -7.90
N THR A 117 -3.82 -9.49 -8.97
CA THR A 117 -3.24 -9.15 -10.27
C THR A 117 -3.38 -7.68 -10.64
N LEU A 118 -4.20 -6.89 -9.96
CA LEU A 118 -4.19 -5.42 -10.10
C LEU A 118 -2.82 -4.84 -9.70
N PRO A 119 -2.44 -3.64 -10.21
CA PRO A 119 -1.15 -2.99 -9.92
C PRO A 119 -1.09 -2.42 -8.49
N TRP A 120 -1.07 -3.35 -7.54
CA TRP A 120 -1.02 -3.15 -6.10
C TRP A 120 0.41 -3.29 -5.59
N ALA A 121 1.15 -2.18 -5.59
CA ALA A 121 2.53 -2.17 -5.10
C ALA A 121 2.69 -2.63 -3.63
N PRO A 122 1.81 -2.23 -2.67
CA PRO A 122 1.98 -2.58 -1.26
C PRO A 122 2.01 -4.08 -0.95
N GLY A 123 1.51 -4.93 -1.85
CA GLY A 123 1.54 -6.39 -1.69
C GLY A 123 2.92 -6.99 -2.00
N ARG A 124 3.85 -6.19 -2.53
CA ARG A 124 5.21 -6.62 -2.92
C ARG A 124 6.31 -5.76 -2.28
N THR A 125 5.95 -4.83 -1.42
CA THR A 125 6.86 -3.93 -0.69
C THR A 125 6.60 -4.06 0.80
N ALA A 126 7.60 -3.83 1.65
CA ALA A 126 7.47 -3.93 3.10
C ALA A 126 6.73 -2.71 3.67
N THR A 127 5.45 -2.55 3.34
CA THR A 127 4.61 -1.43 3.80
C THR A 127 3.44 -1.94 4.65
N LEU A 128 2.87 -1.05 5.47
CA LEU A 128 1.87 -1.42 6.48
C LEU A 128 0.48 -1.69 5.89
N GLU A 129 0.21 -1.23 4.66
CA GLU A 129 -1.11 -1.25 4.02
C GLU A 129 -1.62 -2.66 3.82
N SER A 130 -0.77 -3.63 3.48
CA SER A 130 -1.21 -5.00 3.20
C SER A 130 -1.73 -5.70 4.45
N VAL A 131 -1.08 -5.52 5.61
CA VAL A 131 -1.55 -6.07 6.89
C VAL A 131 -2.83 -5.35 7.34
N MET A 132 -2.85 -4.02 7.24
CA MET A 132 -4.04 -3.22 7.57
C MET A 132 -5.25 -3.59 6.69
N THR A 133 -5.07 -3.70 5.38
CA THR A 133 -6.16 -4.05 4.44
C THR A 133 -6.67 -5.47 4.67
N CYS A 134 -5.80 -6.43 5.01
CA CYS A 134 -6.20 -7.77 5.39
C CYS A 134 -7.15 -7.77 6.59
N GLY A 135 -6.77 -7.13 7.70
CA GLY A 135 -7.63 -7.00 8.88
C GLY A 135 -8.93 -6.25 8.59
N LEU A 136 -8.85 -5.18 7.80
CA LEU A 136 -10.00 -4.36 7.40
C LEU A 136 -11.02 -5.16 6.59
N VAL A 137 -10.58 -5.92 5.57
CA VAL A 137 -11.47 -6.78 4.77
C VAL A 137 -12.02 -7.94 5.62
N ALA A 138 -11.21 -8.51 6.52
CA ALA A 138 -11.66 -9.55 7.43
C ALA A 138 -12.79 -9.05 8.35
N ALA A 139 -12.69 -7.82 8.87
CA ALA A 139 -13.74 -7.18 9.65
C ALA A 139 -15.04 -7.01 8.84
N GLN A 140 -14.95 -6.53 7.58
CA GLN A 140 -16.11 -6.40 6.71
C GLN A 140 -16.78 -7.74 6.39
N LEU A 141 -15.97 -8.79 6.16
CA LEU A 141 -16.47 -10.15 5.99
C LEU A 141 -17.22 -10.61 7.24
N ALA A 142 -16.66 -10.40 8.44
CA ALA A 142 -17.30 -10.77 9.69
C ALA A 142 -18.66 -10.08 9.86
N TRP A 143 -18.78 -8.78 9.61
CA TRP A 143 -20.07 -8.11 9.70
C TRP A 143 -21.07 -8.51 8.62
N THR A 144 -20.57 -8.82 7.42
CA THR A 144 -21.40 -9.42 6.36
C THR A 144 -21.92 -10.80 6.80
N LEU A 145 -21.10 -11.61 7.47
CA LEU A 145 -21.49 -12.89 8.07
C LEU A 145 -22.52 -12.68 9.18
N ALA A 146 -22.35 -11.66 10.02
CA ALA A 146 -23.30 -11.31 11.07
C ALA A 146 -24.70 -11.08 10.48
N ILE A 147 -24.79 -10.26 9.43
CA ILE A 147 -26.05 -9.97 8.71
C ILE A 147 -26.61 -11.21 8.02
N THR A 148 -25.79 -11.90 7.22
CA THR A 148 -26.25 -12.99 6.35
C THR A 148 -26.61 -14.26 7.10
N ARG A 149 -25.91 -14.57 8.20
CA ARG A 149 -26.19 -15.69 9.09
C ARG A 149 -27.10 -15.33 10.26
N ARG A 150 -27.42 -14.04 10.45
CA ARG A 150 -28.20 -13.51 11.57
C ARG A 150 -27.61 -13.91 12.93
N ASP A 151 -26.29 -13.92 13.01
CA ASP A 151 -25.53 -14.30 14.19
C ASP A 151 -24.70 -13.10 14.69
N PRO A 152 -25.14 -12.43 15.77
CA PRO A 152 -24.49 -11.23 16.26
C PRO A 152 -23.11 -11.49 16.88
N ARG A 153 -22.69 -12.75 17.13
CA ARG A 153 -21.35 -13.06 17.63
C ARG A 153 -20.25 -12.59 16.67
N TRP A 154 -20.55 -12.58 15.38
CA TRP A 154 -19.64 -12.04 14.36
C TRP A 154 -19.38 -10.54 14.48
N LEU A 155 -20.21 -9.78 15.21
CA LEU A 155 -19.91 -8.38 15.53
C LEU A 155 -18.61 -8.29 16.33
N VAL A 156 -18.45 -9.14 17.35
CA VAL A 156 -17.26 -9.19 18.21
C VAL A 156 -16.02 -9.60 17.41
N VAL A 157 -16.15 -10.63 16.56
CA VAL A 157 -15.08 -11.07 15.65
C VAL A 157 -14.64 -9.92 14.74
N GLY A 158 -15.60 -9.21 14.13
CA GLY A 158 -15.30 -8.05 13.29
C GLY A 158 -14.65 -6.89 14.06
N GLY A 159 -15.05 -6.67 15.31
CA GLY A 159 -14.42 -5.72 16.23
C GLY A 159 -12.94 -6.04 16.46
N GLY A 160 -12.62 -7.27 16.84
CA GLY A 160 -11.23 -7.71 17.02
C GLY A 160 -10.38 -7.57 15.75
N LEU A 161 -10.93 -7.93 14.59
CA LEU A 161 -10.23 -7.77 13.30
C LEU A 161 -10.01 -6.30 12.92
N ALA A 162 -10.96 -5.41 13.25
CA ALA A 162 -10.81 -3.97 13.06
C ALA A 162 -9.74 -3.37 13.99
N GLY A 163 -9.63 -3.85 15.23
CA GLY A 163 -8.56 -3.45 16.15
C GLY A 163 -7.17 -3.89 15.68
N LEU A 164 -7.04 -5.12 15.16
CA LEU A 164 -5.81 -5.56 14.50
C LEU A 164 -5.47 -4.71 13.26
N ALA A 165 -6.48 -4.38 12.43
CA ALA A 165 -6.27 -3.51 11.28
C ALA A 165 -5.75 -2.13 11.70
N ALA A 166 -6.33 -1.53 12.75
CA ALA A 166 -5.85 -0.29 13.34
C ALA A 166 -4.40 -0.46 13.83
N ALA A 167 -4.09 -1.56 14.54
CA ALA A 167 -2.77 -1.83 15.10
C ALA A 167 -1.68 -2.05 14.04
N ALA A 168 -2.06 -2.29 12.79
CA ALA A 168 -1.15 -2.25 11.65
C ALA A 168 -0.98 -0.84 11.08
N LYS A 169 -2.07 -0.07 10.95
CA LYS A 169 -2.06 1.34 10.51
C LYS A 169 -3.33 2.04 11.01
N LEU A 170 -3.22 3.27 11.53
CA LEU A 170 -4.34 4.00 12.15
C LEU A 170 -5.60 4.09 11.25
N THR A 171 -5.42 4.24 9.94
CA THR A 171 -6.51 4.26 8.95
C THR A 171 -7.34 2.96 8.95
N GLY A 172 -6.77 1.85 9.41
CA GLY A 172 -7.48 0.58 9.61
C GLY A 172 -8.61 0.67 10.65
N GLY A 173 -8.53 1.62 11.60
CA GLY A 173 -9.60 1.87 12.56
C GLY A 173 -10.92 2.30 11.92
N LEU A 174 -10.88 2.89 10.71
CA LEU A 174 -12.07 3.25 9.93
C LEU A 174 -12.88 2.03 9.50
N ALA A 175 -12.33 0.81 9.63
CA ALA A 175 -13.11 -0.41 9.54
C ALA A 175 -14.35 -0.30 10.45
N LEU A 176 -14.25 0.19 11.69
CA LEU A 176 -15.35 0.27 12.67
C LEU A 176 -16.62 0.97 12.16
N LEU A 177 -16.53 1.81 11.14
CA LEU A 177 -17.72 2.43 10.52
C LEU A 177 -18.72 1.40 9.97
N GLY A 178 -18.25 0.22 9.54
CA GLY A 178 -19.11 -0.87 9.06
C GLY A 178 -19.89 -1.57 10.19
N LEU A 179 -19.50 -1.41 11.45
CA LEU A 179 -20.21 -1.96 12.61
C LEU A 179 -21.62 -1.38 12.74
N VAL A 180 -21.78 -0.09 12.42
CA VAL A 180 -23.06 0.63 12.53
C VAL A 180 -24.16 0.01 11.66
N PRO A 181 -24.01 -0.07 10.32
CA PRO A 181 -25.04 -0.69 9.49
C PRO A 181 -25.24 -2.18 9.82
N ALA A 182 -24.19 -2.91 10.21
CA ALA A 182 -24.33 -4.31 10.62
C ALA A 182 -25.24 -4.48 11.83
N THR A 183 -25.03 -3.64 12.85
CA THR A 183 -25.83 -3.60 14.07
C THR A 183 -27.26 -3.19 13.76
N LEU A 184 -27.47 -2.10 13.01
CA LEU A 184 -28.81 -1.62 12.66
C LEU A 184 -29.62 -2.64 11.85
N ILE A 185 -28.97 -3.36 10.93
CA ILE A 185 -29.64 -4.40 10.14
C ILE A 185 -29.97 -5.62 11.00
N LEU A 186 -29.09 -6.01 11.93
CA LEU A 186 -29.35 -7.10 12.86
C LEU A 186 -30.50 -6.80 13.82
N LEU A 187 -30.61 -5.55 14.30
CA LEU A 187 -31.71 -5.11 15.17
C LEU A 187 -33.10 -5.26 14.50
N ARG A 188 -33.18 -5.31 13.17
CA ARG A 188 -34.43 -5.58 12.44
C ARG A 188 -34.85 -7.05 12.50
N HIS A 189 -33.97 -7.95 12.93
CA HIS A 189 -34.16 -9.40 12.89
C HIS A 189 -33.93 -10.10 14.24
N ARG A 190 -33.33 -9.41 15.20
CA ARG A 190 -32.95 -9.94 16.50
C ARG A 190 -33.28 -8.91 17.58
N PRO A 191 -33.65 -9.34 18.80
CA PRO A 191 -34.01 -8.40 19.86
C PRO A 191 -32.78 -7.59 20.32
N ALA A 192 -33.02 -6.33 20.69
CA ALA A 192 -31.95 -5.40 21.10
C ALA A 192 -31.09 -5.93 22.25
N ARG A 193 -31.70 -6.61 23.23
CA ARG A 193 -31.01 -7.25 24.36
C ARG A 193 -29.94 -8.27 23.97
N THR A 194 -29.97 -8.79 22.73
CA THR A 194 -28.95 -9.71 22.22
C THR A 194 -27.91 -8.99 21.37
N VAL A 195 -28.32 -8.00 20.57
CA VAL A 195 -27.43 -7.34 19.60
C VAL A 195 -26.59 -6.24 20.25
N VAL A 196 -27.19 -5.39 21.08
CA VAL A 196 -26.51 -4.22 21.66
C VAL A 196 -25.31 -4.62 22.52
N PRO A 197 -25.40 -5.62 23.43
CA PRO A 197 -24.23 -6.03 24.22
C PRO A 197 -23.09 -6.58 23.36
N LEU A 198 -23.40 -7.27 22.25
CA LEU A 198 -22.39 -7.80 21.33
C LEU A 198 -21.77 -6.71 20.44
N ALA A 199 -22.53 -5.67 20.09
CA ALA A 199 -21.98 -4.49 19.44
C ALA A 199 -21.05 -3.71 20.38
N ALA A 200 -21.41 -3.56 21.66
CA ALA A 200 -20.52 -2.98 22.67
C ALA A 200 -19.27 -3.84 22.88
N ALA A 201 -19.42 -5.17 22.99
CA ALA A 201 -18.31 -6.10 23.09
C ALA A 201 -17.40 -6.07 21.85
N ALA A 202 -17.92 -5.73 20.68
CA ALA A 202 -17.09 -5.51 19.48
C ALA A 202 -16.15 -4.31 19.62
N LEU A 203 -16.61 -3.21 20.23
CA LEU A 203 -15.76 -2.06 20.53
C LEU A 203 -14.68 -2.41 21.55
N VAL A 204 -15.04 -3.18 22.59
CA VAL A 204 -14.06 -3.69 23.57
C VAL A 204 -13.04 -4.61 22.89
N ALA A 205 -13.48 -5.55 22.05
CA ALA A 205 -12.59 -6.44 21.31
C ALA A 205 -11.64 -5.66 20.38
N ALA A 206 -12.13 -4.60 19.73
CA ALA A 206 -11.31 -3.70 18.94
C ALA A 206 -10.24 -3.00 19.80
N GLY A 207 -10.62 -2.47 20.97
CA GLY A 207 -9.69 -1.87 21.91
C GLY A 207 -8.62 -2.85 22.41
N VAL A 208 -9.02 -4.05 22.83
CA VAL A 208 -8.10 -5.08 23.32
C VAL A 208 -7.10 -5.51 22.24
N THR A 209 -7.57 -5.78 21.03
CA THR A 209 -6.70 -6.19 19.91
C THR A 209 -5.84 -5.05 19.37
N TRP A 210 -6.28 -3.80 19.51
CA TRP A 210 -5.44 -2.62 19.26
C TRP A 210 -4.30 -2.52 20.28
N VAL A 211 -4.59 -2.70 21.57
CA VAL A 211 -3.59 -2.60 22.66
C VAL A 211 -2.62 -3.77 22.65
N PHE A 212 -3.06 -4.97 22.27
CA PHE A 212 -2.26 -6.19 22.38
C PHE A 212 -0.85 -6.11 21.75
N PRO A 213 -0.67 -5.56 20.53
CA PRO A 213 0.66 -5.37 19.95
C PRO A 213 1.59 -4.41 20.73
N PHE A 214 1.08 -3.59 21.64
CA PHE A 214 1.90 -2.71 22.47
C PHE A 214 2.37 -3.36 23.77
N VAL A 215 1.84 -4.53 24.14
CA VAL A 215 2.19 -5.24 25.39
C VAL A 215 3.70 -5.48 25.56
N PRO A 216 4.48 -5.86 24.52
CA PRO A 216 5.92 -6.07 24.65
C PRO A 216 6.73 -4.82 25.01
N MET A 217 6.14 -3.62 24.92
CA MET A 217 6.82 -2.34 25.14
C MET A 217 6.82 -1.90 26.62
N GLU A 218 6.20 -2.69 27.50
CA GLU A 218 6.17 -2.50 28.95
C GLU A 218 5.88 -1.04 29.37
N GLY A 219 6.77 -0.40 30.14
CA GLY A 219 6.63 0.97 30.63
C GLY A 219 6.49 2.03 29.53
N GLU A 220 6.86 1.72 28.30
CA GLU A 220 6.78 2.64 27.15
C GLU A 220 5.49 2.48 26.34
N ALA A 221 4.63 1.49 26.65
CA ALA A 221 3.44 1.18 25.87
C ALA A 221 2.51 2.39 25.69
N LEU A 222 2.31 3.20 26.73
CA LEU A 222 1.47 4.40 26.63
C LEU A 222 2.05 5.44 25.67
N ARG A 223 3.37 5.66 25.73
CA ARG A 223 4.08 6.56 24.81
C ARG A 223 3.96 6.04 23.38
N ALA A 224 4.18 4.75 23.17
CA ALA A 224 4.04 4.11 21.87
C ALA A 224 2.61 4.14 21.32
N MET A 225 1.58 4.04 22.17
CA MET A 225 0.18 4.15 21.75
C MET A 225 -0.24 5.57 21.36
N THR A 226 0.30 6.58 22.05
CA THR A 226 -0.06 7.98 21.83
C THR A 226 0.73 8.63 20.69
N THR A 227 1.98 8.20 20.47
CA THR A 227 2.88 8.75 19.44
C THR A 227 2.30 8.71 18.03
N PRO A 228 1.68 7.62 17.54
CA PRO A 228 1.07 7.61 16.22
C PRO A 228 0.02 8.71 16.07
N VAL A 229 -0.83 8.92 17.08
CA VAL A 229 -1.90 9.91 17.01
C VAL A 229 -1.35 11.32 17.02
N THR A 230 -0.46 11.64 17.97
CA THR A 230 0.14 12.98 18.07
C THR A 230 1.00 13.31 16.87
N PHE A 231 1.75 12.33 16.33
CA PHE A 231 2.52 12.50 15.11
C PHE A 231 1.62 12.78 13.90
N GLN A 232 0.54 12.01 13.70
CA GLN A 232 -0.35 12.25 12.55
C GLN A 232 -1.05 13.62 12.64
N LEU A 233 -1.42 14.07 13.84
CA LEU A 233 -1.99 15.41 14.03
C LEU A 233 -0.98 16.51 13.72
N GLY A 234 0.22 16.45 14.33
CA GLY A 234 1.27 17.42 14.07
C GLY A 234 1.74 17.41 12.61
N HIS A 235 1.77 16.24 11.97
CA HIS A 235 2.12 16.12 10.56
C HIS A 235 1.02 16.69 9.64
N ALA A 236 -0.25 16.53 10.02
CA ALA A 236 -1.37 17.14 9.30
C ALA A 236 -1.34 18.67 9.41
N GLU A 237 -0.99 19.22 10.57
CA GLU A 237 -0.83 20.66 10.80
C GLU A 237 0.40 21.24 10.07
N ALA A 238 1.51 20.51 10.07
CA ALA A 238 2.75 20.93 9.44
C ALA A 238 2.73 20.83 7.90
N GLY A 239 1.77 20.11 7.33
CA GLY A 239 1.72 19.81 5.90
C GLY A 239 2.82 18.83 5.45
N HIS A 240 2.70 18.40 4.20
CA HIS A 240 3.69 17.55 3.54
C HIS A 240 3.73 17.89 2.06
N THR A 241 4.87 18.42 1.60
CA THR A 241 5.04 18.84 0.21
C THR A 241 4.84 17.65 -0.73
N VAL A 242 3.87 17.77 -1.63
CA VAL A 242 3.52 16.75 -2.61
C VAL A 242 3.36 17.38 -3.98
N VAL A 243 3.84 16.71 -5.02
CA VAL A 243 3.63 17.12 -6.41
C VAL A 243 2.43 16.37 -6.97
N VAL A 244 1.38 17.10 -7.35
CA VAL A 244 0.13 16.55 -7.88
C VAL A 244 -0.23 17.29 -9.15
N ALA A 245 -0.50 16.57 -10.24
CA ALA A 245 -0.79 17.15 -11.56
C ALA A 245 0.25 18.20 -12.02
N GLY A 246 1.54 17.98 -11.69
CA GLY A 246 2.63 18.89 -12.04
C GLY A 246 2.76 20.14 -11.17
N GLN A 247 1.93 20.27 -10.12
CA GLN A 247 1.98 21.39 -9.19
C GLN A 247 2.44 20.93 -7.81
N THR A 248 3.28 21.74 -7.18
CA THR A 248 3.76 21.50 -5.81
C THR A 248 2.76 22.09 -4.81
N HIS A 249 2.24 21.25 -3.93
CA HIS A 249 1.32 21.64 -2.87
C HIS A 249 1.93 21.33 -1.50
N HIS A 250 1.85 22.28 -0.58
CA HIS A 250 2.27 22.05 0.81
C HIS A 250 1.26 21.20 1.59
N HIS A 251 -0.03 21.34 1.27
CA HIS A 251 -1.11 20.49 1.78
C HIS A 251 -1.79 19.86 0.57
N ALA A 252 -1.98 18.55 0.59
CA ALA A 252 -2.57 17.82 -0.52
C ALA A 252 -4.02 18.31 -0.80
N PRO A 253 -4.35 18.69 -2.04
CA PRO A 253 -5.73 18.99 -2.42
C PRO A 253 -6.66 17.78 -2.16
N TRP A 254 -7.94 18.04 -1.89
CA TRP A 254 -8.89 16.97 -1.53
C TRP A 254 -9.08 15.90 -2.61
N TRP A 255 -8.82 16.25 -3.87
CA TRP A 255 -8.91 15.36 -5.02
C TRP A 255 -7.62 14.53 -5.28
N THR A 256 -6.57 14.70 -4.47
CA THR A 256 -5.26 14.05 -4.65
C THR A 256 -5.35 12.52 -4.66
N SER A 257 -6.12 11.92 -3.75
CA SER A 257 -6.31 10.46 -3.69
C SER A 257 -6.94 9.91 -4.97
N LEU A 258 -7.93 10.64 -5.52
CA LEU A 258 -8.57 10.30 -6.79
C LEU A 258 -7.59 10.45 -7.96
N TRP A 259 -6.80 11.53 -7.98
CA TRP A 259 -5.77 11.72 -9.01
C TRP A 259 -4.76 10.57 -9.02
N PHE A 260 -4.22 10.18 -7.86
CA PHE A 260 -3.30 9.03 -7.78
C PHE A 260 -3.97 7.72 -8.18
N ALA A 261 -5.24 7.51 -7.83
CA ALA A 261 -5.98 6.33 -8.28
C ALA A 261 -6.15 6.31 -9.81
N LEU A 262 -6.47 7.45 -10.43
CA LEU A 262 -6.62 7.57 -11.89
C LEU A 262 -5.29 7.35 -12.61
N GLN A 263 -4.17 7.85 -12.06
CA GLN A 263 -2.83 7.62 -12.64
C GLN A 263 -2.44 6.15 -12.61
N ARG A 264 -2.84 5.39 -11.58
CA ARG A 264 -2.48 3.98 -11.45
C ARG A 264 -3.44 3.01 -12.15
N LEU A 265 -4.74 3.28 -12.09
CA LEU A 265 -5.76 2.41 -12.70
C LEU A 265 -6.06 2.79 -14.15
N GLY A 266 -5.78 4.03 -14.53
CA GLY A 266 -6.37 4.64 -15.72
C GLY A 266 -7.84 5.02 -15.49
N PRO A 267 -8.34 6.03 -16.22
CA PRO A 267 -9.70 6.55 -16.03
C PRO A 267 -10.78 5.52 -16.33
N LEU A 268 -10.58 4.65 -17.33
CA LEU A 268 -11.56 3.63 -17.72
C LEU A 268 -11.74 2.54 -16.66
N ALA A 269 -10.65 2.01 -16.10
CA ALA A 269 -10.76 0.99 -15.05
C ALA A 269 -11.32 1.58 -13.76
N ALA A 270 -10.91 2.81 -13.39
CA ALA A 270 -11.47 3.51 -12.25
C ALA A 270 -12.97 3.75 -12.39
N ALA A 271 -13.43 4.29 -13.53
CA ALA A 271 -14.85 4.48 -13.82
C ALA A 271 -15.62 3.14 -13.82
N GLY A 272 -15.03 2.10 -14.42
CA GLY A 272 -15.59 0.76 -14.44
C GLY A 272 -15.82 0.16 -13.06
N LEU A 273 -14.84 0.29 -12.16
CA LEU A 273 -14.94 -0.12 -10.77
C LEU A 273 -16.02 0.66 -10.00
N VAL A 274 -16.10 1.99 -10.20
CA VAL A 274 -17.13 2.83 -9.57
C VAL A 274 -18.53 2.44 -10.06
N LEU A 275 -18.73 2.32 -11.37
CA LEU A 275 -20.02 1.91 -11.96
C LEU A 275 -20.42 0.51 -11.48
N GLY A 276 -19.48 -0.44 -11.49
CA GLY A 276 -19.69 -1.76 -10.91
C GLY A 276 -20.12 -1.68 -9.45
N ALA A 277 -19.45 -0.85 -8.64
CA ALA A 277 -19.74 -0.74 -7.21
C ALA A 277 -21.15 -0.19 -6.96
N LEU A 278 -21.58 0.81 -7.74
CA LEU A 278 -22.94 1.34 -7.70
C LEU A 278 -23.98 0.26 -8.05
N VAL A 279 -23.75 -0.52 -9.11
CA VAL A 279 -24.63 -1.64 -9.50
C VAL A 279 -24.65 -2.74 -8.44
N GLY A 280 -23.50 -3.08 -7.86
CA GLY A 280 -23.37 -4.04 -6.78
C GLY A 280 -24.18 -3.62 -5.55
N LEU A 281 -24.06 -2.34 -5.16
CA LEU A 281 -24.80 -1.75 -4.04
C LEU A 281 -26.31 -1.72 -4.32
N ALA A 282 -26.74 -1.34 -5.52
CA ALA A 282 -28.16 -1.35 -5.90
C ALA A 282 -28.79 -2.75 -5.81
N ARG A 283 -28.01 -3.81 -6.12
CA ARG A 283 -28.48 -5.21 -6.09
C ARG A 283 -28.46 -5.83 -4.70
N HIS A 284 -27.45 -5.50 -3.89
CA HIS A 284 -27.15 -6.21 -2.65
C HIS A 284 -27.03 -5.29 -1.42
N GLY A 285 -27.58 -4.07 -1.49
CA GLY A 285 -27.35 -2.97 -0.56
C GLY A 285 -27.30 -3.34 0.92
N ALA A 286 -28.30 -4.08 1.43
CA ALA A 286 -28.31 -4.46 2.86
C ALA A 286 -27.12 -5.36 3.26
N ARG A 287 -26.66 -6.25 2.37
CA ARG A 287 -25.52 -7.14 2.67
C ARG A 287 -24.18 -6.44 2.49
N LEU A 288 -24.13 -5.42 1.63
CA LEU A 288 -22.94 -4.63 1.34
C LEU A 288 -22.86 -3.33 2.15
N ALA A 289 -23.85 -3.02 2.99
CA ALA A 289 -23.87 -1.79 3.75
C ALA A 289 -22.63 -1.58 4.64
N PRO A 290 -22.10 -2.59 5.37
CA PRO A 290 -20.85 -2.43 6.12
C PRO A 290 -19.67 -2.01 5.22
N VAL A 291 -19.50 -2.73 4.10
CA VAL A 291 -18.45 -2.48 3.10
C VAL A 291 -18.56 -1.07 2.53
N ALA A 292 -19.77 -0.65 2.14
CA ALA A 292 -20.02 0.64 1.53
C ALA A 292 -19.79 1.81 2.51
N THR A 293 -20.24 1.68 3.76
CA THR A 293 -20.03 2.71 4.79
C THR A 293 -18.54 2.86 5.12
N THR A 294 -17.80 1.75 5.28
CA THR A 294 -16.35 1.82 5.48
C THR A 294 -15.63 2.41 4.27
N LEU A 295 -15.99 2.01 3.04
CA LEU A 295 -15.42 2.59 1.81
C LEU A 295 -15.62 4.10 1.76
N LEU A 296 -16.85 4.57 1.99
CA LEU A 296 -17.17 5.99 2.01
C LEU A 296 -16.36 6.73 3.07
N GLY A 297 -16.28 6.18 4.28
CA GLY A 297 -15.47 6.74 5.37
C GLY A 297 -13.99 6.85 5.02
N LEU A 298 -13.40 5.82 4.39
CA LEU A 298 -12.01 5.85 3.91
C LEU A 298 -11.81 6.93 2.84
N VAL A 299 -12.69 7.00 1.83
CA VAL A 299 -12.58 7.99 0.76
C VAL A 299 -12.70 9.41 1.32
N VAL A 300 -13.65 9.66 2.22
CA VAL A 300 -13.81 10.96 2.88
C VAL A 300 -12.59 11.29 3.73
N ALA A 301 -12.14 10.38 4.60
CA ALA A 301 -10.98 10.61 5.46
C ALA A 301 -9.71 10.89 4.65
N MET A 302 -9.48 10.17 3.56
CA MET A 302 -8.34 10.42 2.68
C MET A 302 -8.49 11.75 1.94
N SER A 303 -9.68 12.09 1.45
CA SER A 303 -9.92 13.36 0.75
C SER A 303 -9.78 14.57 1.67
N LEU A 304 -10.05 14.41 2.97
CA LEU A 304 -9.88 15.47 3.97
C LEU A 304 -8.47 15.51 4.56
N SER A 305 -7.63 14.50 4.31
CA SER A 305 -6.28 14.48 4.84
C SER A 305 -5.39 15.47 4.10
N PRO A 306 -4.70 16.40 4.80
CA PRO A 306 -3.74 17.32 4.20
C PRO A 306 -2.42 16.63 3.79
N VAL A 307 -2.21 15.37 4.23
CA VAL A 307 -1.02 14.57 3.92
C VAL A 307 -1.46 13.36 3.12
N GLN A 308 -1.18 13.37 1.81
CA GLN A 308 -1.51 12.26 0.93
C GLN A 308 -0.30 11.81 0.13
N LEU A 309 0.10 10.57 0.34
CA LEU A 309 1.12 9.91 -0.46
C LEU A 309 0.44 9.06 -1.53
N GLY A 310 1.14 8.89 -2.66
CA GLY A 310 0.67 8.08 -3.79
C GLY A 310 0.54 6.58 -3.52
N HIS A 311 0.69 6.12 -2.28
CA HIS A 311 0.35 4.77 -1.85
C HIS A 311 -0.79 4.74 -0.81
N TYR A 312 -1.38 5.88 -0.44
CA TYR A 312 -2.50 5.91 0.52
C TYR A 312 -3.83 5.56 -0.13
N GLN A 313 -4.03 5.85 -1.43
CA GLN A 313 -5.27 5.50 -2.15
C GLN A 313 -5.55 3.99 -2.16
N TYR A 314 -4.51 3.20 -1.96
CA TYR A 314 -4.56 1.76 -1.92
C TYR A 314 -5.49 1.23 -0.81
N VAL A 315 -5.59 1.91 0.34
CA VAL A 315 -6.37 1.43 1.50
C VAL A 315 -7.85 1.13 1.21
N TRP A 316 -8.45 1.77 0.20
CA TRP A 316 -9.86 1.62 -0.14
C TRP A 316 -10.14 0.76 -1.38
N TRP A 317 -9.11 0.36 -2.13
CA TRP A 317 -9.27 -0.49 -3.34
C TRP A 317 -9.93 -1.85 -3.07
N PRO A 318 -9.59 -2.62 -2.02
CA PRO A 318 -10.21 -3.92 -1.79
C PRO A 318 -11.73 -3.82 -1.63
N LEU A 319 -12.22 -2.78 -0.95
CA LEU A 319 -13.65 -2.59 -0.72
C LEU A 319 -14.36 -2.13 -1.98
N LEU A 320 -13.76 -1.20 -2.75
CA LEU A 320 -14.30 -0.80 -4.05
C LEU A 320 -14.41 -2.01 -4.99
N LEU A 321 -13.36 -2.82 -5.06
CA LEU A 321 -13.33 -4.06 -5.85
C LEU A 321 -14.42 -5.05 -5.40
N ALA A 322 -14.57 -5.28 -4.09
CA ALA A 322 -15.59 -6.16 -3.54
C ALA A 322 -17.01 -5.72 -3.95
N LEU A 323 -17.32 -4.43 -3.83
CA LEU A 323 -18.60 -3.87 -4.25
C LEU A 323 -18.80 -4.04 -5.76
N ALA A 324 -17.75 -3.76 -6.54
CA ALA A 324 -17.82 -3.77 -8.00
C ALA A 324 -18.09 -5.16 -8.55
N VAL A 325 -17.35 -6.17 -8.08
CA VAL A 325 -17.50 -7.54 -8.56
C VAL A 325 -18.81 -8.17 -8.06
N CYS A 326 -19.37 -7.71 -6.93
CA CYS A 326 -20.71 -8.13 -6.49
C CYS A 326 -21.83 -7.78 -7.49
N ALA A 327 -21.63 -6.85 -8.42
CA ALA A 327 -22.58 -6.58 -9.52
C ALA A 327 -22.81 -7.81 -10.42
N LEU A 328 -21.81 -8.69 -10.54
CA LEU A 328 -21.86 -9.92 -11.31
C LEU A 328 -22.53 -11.07 -10.54
N ALA A 329 -22.60 -10.97 -9.21
CA ALA A 329 -23.17 -12.02 -8.37
C ALA A 329 -24.70 -12.07 -8.51
N PRO A 330 -25.31 -13.27 -8.63
CA PRO A 330 -26.76 -13.43 -8.65
C PRO A 330 -27.36 -12.91 -7.34
N SER A 331 -28.43 -12.12 -7.42
CA SER A 331 -29.14 -11.61 -6.26
C SER A 331 -30.19 -12.60 -5.76
N HIS A 332 -30.45 -12.59 -4.45
CA HIS A 332 -31.53 -13.36 -3.84
C HIS A 332 -32.93 -12.79 -4.15
N ARG A 333 -33.00 -11.53 -4.62
CA ARG A 333 -34.26 -10.81 -4.89
C ARG A 333 -34.81 -11.03 -6.30
N ALA A 334 -34.00 -11.53 -7.24
CA ALA A 334 -34.38 -11.65 -8.65
C ALA A 334 -35.56 -12.60 -8.91
N THR A 335 -35.88 -13.52 -8.00
CA THR A 335 -37.00 -14.46 -8.15
C THR A 335 -38.38 -13.88 -7.89
N ARG A 336 -38.47 -12.63 -7.39
CA ARG A 336 -39.75 -12.00 -6.99
C ARG A 336 -40.28 -10.93 -7.95
N ARG A 337 -39.55 -10.57 -9.00
CA ARG A 337 -40.00 -9.54 -9.96
C ARG A 337 -40.61 -10.21 -11.19
N GLY A 338 -41.73 -9.70 -11.67
CA GLY A 338 -42.46 -10.21 -12.84
C GLY A 338 -41.65 -10.21 -14.15
N PRO A 339 -42.29 -10.48 -15.31
CA PRO A 339 -41.59 -10.75 -16.57
C PRO A 339 -40.55 -9.69 -16.98
N ALA A 340 -40.84 -8.40 -16.78
CA ALA A 340 -39.90 -7.31 -17.05
C ALA A 340 -38.67 -7.29 -16.12
N GLY A 341 -38.80 -7.77 -14.88
CA GLY A 341 -37.71 -7.87 -13.92
C GLY A 341 -36.76 -9.05 -14.18
N ARG A 342 -37.13 -9.99 -15.05
CA ARG A 342 -36.34 -11.17 -15.38
C ARG A 342 -35.06 -10.82 -16.15
N TRP A 343 -35.11 -9.77 -16.99
CA TRP A 343 -34.00 -9.33 -17.85
C TRP A 343 -33.09 -8.28 -17.20
N ALA A 344 -33.61 -7.50 -16.25
CA ALA A 344 -32.84 -6.45 -15.58
C ALA A 344 -31.58 -6.97 -14.86
N GLY A 345 -31.65 -8.18 -14.30
CA GLY A 345 -30.51 -8.83 -13.63
C GLY A 345 -29.37 -9.19 -14.59
N PRO A 346 -29.63 -9.99 -15.65
CA PRO A 346 -28.65 -10.32 -16.67
C PRO A 346 -28.07 -9.09 -17.38
N VAL A 347 -28.89 -8.11 -17.77
CA VAL A 347 -28.43 -6.89 -18.45
C VAL A 347 -27.49 -6.09 -17.54
N ALA A 348 -27.86 -5.88 -16.27
CA ALA A 348 -26.98 -5.18 -15.33
C ALA A 348 -25.66 -5.94 -15.07
N SER A 349 -25.69 -7.28 -15.02
CA SER A 349 -24.46 -8.08 -14.88
C SER A 349 -23.61 -8.07 -16.14
N GLY A 350 -24.22 -8.07 -17.33
CA GLY A 350 -23.52 -7.92 -18.61
C GLY A 350 -22.85 -6.55 -18.73
N GLY A 351 -23.58 -5.48 -18.46
CA GLY A 351 -23.05 -4.11 -18.43
C GLY A 351 -21.91 -3.95 -17.41
N ALA A 352 -22.05 -4.51 -16.20
CA ALA A 352 -20.99 -4.51 -15.21
C ALA A 352 -19.76 -5.33 -15.65
N ALA A 353 -19.95 -6.45 -16.34
CA ALA A 353 -18.83 -7.25 -16.87
C ALA A 353 -18.05 -6.46 -17.93
N LEU A 354 -18.75 -5.78 -18.85
CA LEU A 354 -18.14 -4.87 -19.82
C LEU A 354 -17.41 -3.71 -19.11
N ALA A 355 -18.01 -3.10 -18.09
CA ALA A 355 -17.41 -2.01 -17.33
C ALA A 355 -16.13 -2.43 -16.60
N LEU A 356 -16.02 -3.69 -16.16
CA LEU A 356 -14.84 -4.22 -15.47
C LEU A 356 -13.73 -4.68 -16.41
N LEU A 357 -13.97 -4.77 -17.72
CA LEU A 357 -12.98 -5.23 -18.70
C LEU A 357 -11.65 -4.45 -18.65
N PRO A 358 -11.63 -3.11 -18.54
CA PRO A 358 -10.37 -2.37 -18.44
C PRO A 358 -9.53 -2.74 -17.22
N ALA A 359 -10.17 -3.05 -16.08
CA ALA A 359 -9.46 -3.51 -14.87
C ALA A 359 -8.86 -4.91 -15.08
N VAL A 360 -9.53 -5.77 -15.83
CA VAL A 360 -9.01 -7.11 -16.20
C VAL A 360 -7.81 -6.99 -17.14
N VAL A 361 -7.85 -6.09 -18.13
CA VAL A 361 -6.72 -5.81 -19.02
C VAL A 361 -5.52 -5.31 -18.22
N LEU A 362 -5.73 -4.32 -17.35
CA LEU A 362 -4.69 -3.79 -16.47
C LEU A 362 -4.07 -4.88 -15.58
N ALA A 363 -4.90 -5.79 -15.07
CA ALA A 363 -4.44 -6.91 -14.28
C ALA A 363 -3.60 -7.91 -15.08
N ALA A 364 -3.96 -8.18 -16.34
CA ALA A 364 -3.17 -9.03 -17.24
C ALA A 364 -1.82 -8.37 -17.58
N ASP A 365 -1.81 -7.06 -17.84
CA ASP A 365 -0.58 -6.29 -18.09
C ASP A 365 0.35 -6.33 -16.88
N GLN A 366 -0.20 -6.20 -15.68
CA GLN A 366 0.54 -6.28 -14.43
C GLN A 366 1.16 -7.68 -14.20
N VAL A 367 0.45 -8.77 -14.52
CA VAL A 367 1.03 -10.13 -14.49
C VAL A 367 2.24 -10.21 -15.42
N GLY A 368 2.13 -9.66 -16.64
CA GLY A 368 3.26 -9.57 -17.57
C GLY A 368 4.41 -8.71 -17.04
N ALA A 369 4.11 -7.59 -16.38
CA ALA A 369 5.11 -6.75 -15.72
C ALA A 369 5.81 -7.47 -14.57
N VAL A 370 5.07 -8.25 -13.77
CA VAL A 370 5.64 -9.08 -12.71
C VAL A 370 6.59 -10.13 -13.30
N ALA A 371 6.20 -10.80 -14.40
CA ALA A 371 7.05 -11.79 -15.07
C ALA A 371 8.40 -11.20 -15.50
N ARG A 372 8.40 -9.95 -15.96
CA ARG A 372 9.57 -9.20 -16.40
C ARG A 372 10.27 -8.43 -15.28
N THR A 373 9.94 -8.68 -14.01
CA THR A 373 10.62 -8.00 -12.89
C THR A 373 12.11 -8.37 -12.93
N GLU A 374 12.98 -7.37 -12.96
CA GLU A 374 14.44 -7.49 -12.91
C GLU A 374 15.01 -6.71 -11.72
N PRO A 375 16.21 -7.08 -11.20
CA PRO A 375 16.86 -6.34 -10.13
C PRO A 375 17.06 -4.90 -10.57
N SER A 376 16.67 -3.95 -9.72
CA SER A 376 16.71 -2.54 -10.09
C SER A 376 16.96 -1.62 -8.91
N GLY A 377 17.32 -0.38 -9.21
CA GLY A 377 17.57 0.67 -8.25
C GLY A 377 18.65 0.31 -7.25
N LEU A 378 18.36 0.59 -5.97
CA LEU A 378 19.29 0.38 -4.87
C LEU A 378 19.64 -1.10 -4.64
N THR A 379 18.87 -2.04 -5.18
CA THR A 379 19.20 -3.47 -5.12
C THR A 379 20.34 -3.83 -6.08
N LEU A 380 20.41 -3.19 -7.25
CA LEU A 380 21.42 -3.47 -8.29
C LEU A 380 22.62 -2.50 -8.24
N ALA A 381 22.43 -1.32 -7.63
CA ALA A 381 23.48 -0.32 -7.50
C ALA A 381 24.80 -0.82 -6.86
N PRO A 382 24.79 -1.67 -5.80
CA PRO A 382 26.01 -2.19 -5.19
C PRO A 382 26.90 -2.95 -6.18
N ASP A 383 26.31 -3.80 -7.01
CA ASP A 383 27.05 -4.64 -7.98
C ASP A 383 27.71 -3.80 -9.06
N VAL A 384 27.01 -2.77 -9.56
CA VAL A 384 27.57 -1.86 -10.56
C VAL A 384 28.69 -1.04 -9.95
N LEU A 385 28.50 -0.52 -8.73
CA LEU A 385 29.52 0.25 -8.02
C LEU A 385 30.76 -0.60 -7.71
N ALA A 386 30.60 -1.85 -7.32
CA ALA A 386 31.71 -2.75 -7.03
C ALA A 386 32.58 -3.04 -8.28
N ARG A 387 31.96 -3.10 -9.47
CA ARG A 387 32.68 -3.31 -10.73
C ARG A 387 33.36 -2.05 -11.26
N GLU A 388 32.70 -0.90 -11.15
CA GLU A 388 33.07 0.32 -11.89
C GLU A 388 33.74 1.39 -11.01
N VAL A 389 33.56 1.33 -9.68
CA VAL A 389 33.98 2.39 -8.77
C VAL A 389 34.89 1.84 -7.67
N PRO A 390 36.19 2.22 -7.66
CA PRO A 390 37.15 1.75 -6.66
C PRO A 390 36.68 1.99 -5.22
N ASP A 391 37.02 1.07 -4.32
CA ASP A 391 36.70 1.20 -2.90
C ASP A 391 37.33 2.43 -2.27
N GLY A 392 36.64 3.01 -1.29
CA GLY A 392 37.04 4.27 -0.66
C GLY A 392 36.73 5.54 -1.47
N THR A 393 36.30 5.42 -2.73
CA THR A 393 35.85 6.56 -3.54
C THR A 393 34.59 7.18 -2.93
N THR A 394 34.58 8.51 -2.80
CA THR A 394 33.37 9.25 -2.43
C THR A 394 32.40 9.30 -3.60
N ILE A 395 31.17 8.81 -3.38
CA ILE A 395 30.07 8.81 -4.35
C ILE A 395 29.19 10.02 -4.05
N THR A 396 29.00 10.88 -5.04
CA THR A 396 27.99 11.95 -4.95
C THR A 396 26.62 11.34 -5.19
N ILE A 397 25.67 11.64 -4.30
CA ILE A 397 24.31 11.08 -4.35
C ILE A 397 23.28 12.19 -4.51
N TRP A 398 22.43 12.01 -5.52
CA TRP A 398 21.25 12.81 -5.83
C TRP A 398 20.02 11.93 -5.62
N SER A 399 19.92 11.44 -4.40
CA SER A 399 18.92 10.50 -3.93
C SER A 399 18.68 10.77 -2.46
N ASP A 400 17.71 10.08 -1.88
CA ASP A 400 17.52 10.13 -0.43
C ASP A 400 18.78 9.57 0.27
N PRO A 401 19.47 10.36 1.12
CA PRO A 401 20.72 9.94 1.74
C PRO A 401 20.59 8.68 2.58
N TRP A 402 19.47 8.53 3.29
CA TRP A 402 19.30 7.43 4.23
C TRP A 402 19.10 6.07 3.54
N PRO A 403 18.12 5.89 2.63
CA PRO A 403 18.01 4.72 1.79
C PRO A 403 19.30 4.33 1.07
N THR A 404 20.00 5.34 0.54
CA THR A 404 21.23 5.10 -0.22
C THR A 404 22.33 4.57 0.69
N GLN A 405 22.43 5.09 1.93
CA GLN A 405 23.37 4.61 2.92
C GLN A 405 23.08 3.19 3.38
N VAL A 406 21.81 2.84 3.61
CA VAL A 406 21.38 1.48 3.98
C VAL A 406 21.71 0.49 2.87
N ALA A 407 21.46 0.86 1.61
CA ALA A 407 21.72 -0.02 0.46
C ALA A 407 23.20 -0.12 0.08
N LEU A 408 24.03 0.87 0.45
CA LEU A 408 25.46 0.92 0.14
C LEU A 408 26.29 1.02 1.42
N PRO A 409 26.20 0.01 2.31
CA PRO A 409 26.93 0.04 3.57
C PRO A 409 28.43 0.14 3.31
N GLY A 410 29.12 1.02 4.05
CA GLY A 410 30.57 1.21 3.95
C GLY A 410 31.04 2.09 2.79
N ARG A 411 30.18 2.49 1.85
CA ARG A 411 30.55 3.49 0.82
C ARG A 411 30.58 4.89 1.42
N ARG A 412 31.53 5.72 0.98
CA ARG A 412 31.57 7.15 1.35
C ARG A 412 30.57 7.90 0.48
N LEU A 413 29.50 8.40 1.06
CA LEU A 413 28.45 9.12 0.34
C LEU A 413 28.52 10.61 0.65
N THR A 414 28.22 11.46 -0.35
CA THR A 414 28.07 12.90 -0.15
C THR A 414 26.92 13.44 -1.00
N THR A 415 26.12 14.35 -0.44
CA THR A 415 25.11 15.10 -1.22
C THR A 415 25.70 16.36 -1.86
N THR A 416 26.96 16.69 -1.56
CA THR A 416 27.64 17.87 -2.06
C THR A 416 28.30 17.57 -3.39
N MET A 417 27.91 18.32 -4.43
CA MET A 417 28.59 18.29 -5.72
C MET A 417 29.98 18.96 -5.59
N PRO A 418 31.07 18.36 -6.07
CA PRO A 418 32.37 19.02 -6.09
C PRO A 418 32.33 20.28 -6.97
N GLY A 419 33.14 21.29 -6.64
CA GLY A 419 33.22 22.54 -7.40
C GLY A 419 33.63 22.36 -8.87
N SER A 420 34.31 21.27 -9.21
CA SER A 420 34.64 20.90 -10.60
C SER A 420 33.44 20.36 -11.39
N LEU A 421 32.30 20.12 -10.74
CA LEU A 421 31.13 19.41 -11.30
C LEU A 421 31.44 18.01 -11.85
N ALA A 422 32.60 17.46 -11.46
CA ALA A 422 33.15 16.22 -12.00
C ALA A 422 33.31 15.15 -10.90
N PRO A 423 32.24 14.74 -10.19
CA PRO A 423 32.36 13.67 -9.19
C PRO A 423 32.87 12.39 -9.82
N ARG A 424 33.64 11.58 -9.09
CA ARG A 424 34.14 10.30 -9.62
C ARG A 424 32.99 9.36 -9.98
N ALA A 425 31.96 9.34 -9.14
CA ALA A 425 30.70 8.67 -9.37
C ALA A 425 29.53 9.54 -8.90
N LEU A 426 28.45 9.59 -9.68
CA LEU A 426 27.21 10.28 -9.34
C LEU A 426 26.05 9.29 -9.44
N LEU A 427 25.37 9.04 -8.32
CA LEU A 427 24.15 8.23 -8.28
C LEU A 427 22.94 9.15 -8.24
N VAL A 428 22.06 9.08 -9.23
CA VAL A 428 20.85 9.91 -9.34
C VAL A 428 19.62 9.04 -9.22
N ASP A 429 18.79 9.30 -8.21
CA ASP A 429 17.42 8.80 -8.16
C ASP A 429 16.51 9.77 -8.90
N ARG A 430 15.96 9.33 -10.04
CA ARG A 430 15.11 10.19 -10.88
C ARG A 430 13.84 10.63 -10.16
N SER A 431 13.30 9.79 -9.28
CA SER A 431 12.10 10.12 -8.50
C SER A 431 12.40 11.15 -7.41
N TRP A 432 13.61 11.09 -6.84
CA TRP A 432 14.10 12.09 -5.90
C TRP A 432 14.42 13.41 -6.60
N ALA A 433 15.19 13.37 -7.69
CA ALA A 433 15.59 14.54 -8.48
C ALA A 433 14.37 15.29 -9.01
N ALA A 434 13.34 14.60 -9.51
CA ALA A 434 12.11 15.23 -9.99
C ALA A 434 11.31 15.99 -8.90
N ARG A 435 11.57 15.72 -7.61
CA ARG A 435 10.96 16.44 -6.49
C ARG A 435 11.84 17.54 -5.92
N SER A 436 13.12 17.57 -6.30
CA SER A 436 14.09 18.52 -5.77
C SER A 436 14.40 19.56 -6.85
N ASP A 437 13.82 20.75 -6.71
CA ASP A 437 14.12 21.91 -7.58
C ASP A 437 15.62 22.30 -7.55
N ALA A 438 16.38 21.75 -6.60
CA ALA A 438 17.82 21.95 -6.47
C ALA A 438 18.66 21.08 -7.43
N MET A 439 18.08 20.07 -8.09
CA MET A 439 18.83 19.08 -8.86
C MET A 439 18.22 18.86 -10.25
N ASP A 440 18.80 19.53 -11.26
CA ASP A 440 18.45 19.30 -12.66
C ASP A 440 19.51 18.39 -13.35
N PRO A 441 19.20 17.11 -13.61
CA PRO A 441 20.08 16.20 -14.33
C PRO A 441 20.38 16.63 -15.77
N HIS A 442 19.48 17.36 -16.42
CA HIS A 442 19.71 17.87 -17.77
C HIS A 442 20.74 19.00 -17.74
N LEU A 443 20.61 19.93 -16.80
CA LEU A 443 21.60 20.99 -16.59
C LEU A 443 22.99 20.42 -16.28
N TRP A 444 23.10 19.49 -15.33
CA TRP A 444 24.40 18.87 -15.02
C TRP A 444 25.00 18.12 -16.22
N ARG A 445 24.18 17.41 -17.01
CA ARG A 445 24.64 16.74 -18.22
C ARG A 445 25.18 17.71 -19.27
N ALA A 446 24.61 18.91 -19.38
CA ALA A 446 25.10 19.97 -20.26
C ALA A 446 26.39 20.62 -19.73
N CYS A 447 26.56 20.65 -18.40
CA CYS A 447 27.63 21.37 -17.72
C CYS A 447 28.84 20.54 -17.29
N ARG A 448 28.75 19.21 -17.36
CA ARG A 448 29.85 18.33 -16.91
C ARG A 448 31.11 18.49 -17.78
N PRO A 449 32.31 18.57 -17.19
CA PRO A 449 33.56 18.80 -17.93
C PRO A 449 34.10 17.58 -18.69
N VAL A 450 33.58 16.39 -18.37
CA VAL A 450 34.18 15.12 -18.80
C VAL A 450 33.10 14.12 -19.17
N PRO A 451 33.43 13.13 -20.02
CA PRO A 451 32.52 12.04 -20.34
C PRO A 451 32.28 11.13 -19.13
N TYR A 452 31.06 10.61 -19.05
CA TYR A 452 30.60 9.65 -18.05
C TYR A 452 29.99 8.44 -18.74
N ALA A 453 30.33 7.24 -18.26
CA ALA A 453 29.56 6.04 -18.53
C ALA A 453 28.24 6.14 -17.77
N GLU A 454 27.11 5.93 -18.46
CA GLU A 454 25.77 5.94 -17.87
C GLU A 454 25.28 4.51 -17.69
N HIS A 455 25.06 4.09 -16.44
CA HIS A 455 24.47 2.81 -16.09
C HIS A 455 23.06 3.05 -15.58
N ARG A 456 22.06 2.65 -16.37
CA ARG A 456 20.65 2.72 -15.95
C ARG A 456 20.30 1.47 -15.17
N VAL A 457 19.97 1.64 -13.90
CA VAL A 457 19.57 0.58 -12.98
C VAL A 457 18.15 0.88 -12.50
N GLY A 458 17.17 0.77 -13.40
CA GLY A 458 15.78 1.15 -13.14
C GLY A 458 15.58 2.66 -13.04
N ASP A 459 15.02 3.12 -11.91
CA ASP A 459 14.80 4.55 -11.64
C ASP A 459 16.05 5.28 -11.13
N LEU A 460 17.11 4.52 -10.82
CA LEU A 460 18.42 5.07 -10.55
C LEU A 460 19.26 5.14 -11.82
N VAL A 461 20.09 6.17 -11.91
CA VAL A 461 21.13 6.30 -12.93
C VAL A 461 22.45 6.51 -12.22
N LEU A 462 23.41 5.62 -12.47
CA LEU A 462 24.77 5.78 -12.01
C LEU A 462 25.63 6.31 -13.15
N PHE A 463 26.28 7.45 -12.91
CA PHE A 463 27.27 8.01 -13.81
C PHE A 463 28.66 7.74 -13.24
N VAL A 464 29.53 7.08 -14.01
CA VAL A 464 30.93 6.82 -13.65
C VAL A 464 31.85 7.60 -14.56
N ARG A 465 32.75 8.39 -13.98
CA ARG A 465 33.66 9.27 -14.72
C ARG A 465 34.64 8.44 -15.56
N GLN A 466 34.76 8.72 -16.86
CA GLN A 466 35.67 7.98 -17.76
C GLN A 466 37.07 8.61 -17.89
N ALA A 467 37.18 9.92 -17.64
CA ALA A 467 38.43 10.65 -17.72
C ALA A 467 38.52 11.71 -16.61
N ASP A 468 39.73 12.04 -16.19
CA ASP A 468 39.93 13.10 -15.20
C ASP A 468 39.74 14.49 -15.83
N PRO A 469 39.12 15.44 -15.10
CA PRO A 469 38.90 16.79 -15.60
C PRO A 469 40.24 17.52 -15.79
N HIS A 470 40.33 18.34 -16.83
CA HIS A 470 41.49 19.20 -17.03
C HIS A 470 41.63 20.17 -15.83
N PRO A 471 42.84 20.38 -15.27
CA PRO A 471 43.03 21.21 -14.06
C PRO A 471 42.53 22.66 -14.22
N ALA A 472 42.56 23.17 -15.46
CA ALA A 472 42.11 24.52 -15.80
C ALA A 472 40.61 24.62 -16.18
N PHE A 473 39.82 23.54 -16.02
CA PHE A 473 38.40 23.61 -16.31
C PHE A 473 37.69 24.53 -15.32
N VAL A 474 37.05 25.57 -15.84
CA VAL A 474 36.14 26.44 -15.08
C VAL A 474 34.74 26.23 -15.69
N PRO A 475 33.75 25.81 -14.90
CA PRO A 475 32.38 25.71 -15.37
C PRO A 475 31.89 27.04 -15.93
N ASP A 476 31.11 27.02 -17.00
CA ASP A 476 30.43 28.21 -17.51
C ASP A 476 29.62 28.86 -16.36
N PRO A 477 29.65 30.20 -16.18
CA PRO A 477 28.81 30.88 -15.20
C PRO A 477 27.33 30.47 -15.25
N GLY A 478 26.81 30.11 -16.43
CA GLY A 478 25.44 29.58 -16.61
C GLY A 478 25.19 28.20 -15.99
N CYS A 479 26.25 27.46 -15.65
CA CYS A 479 26.15 26.17 -14.97
C CYS A 479 25.92 26.29 -13.46
N GLY A 480 26.12 27.50 -12.90
CA GLY A 480 25.85 27.86 -11.51
C GLY A 480 26.45 26.94 -10.45
N PRO A 481 26.39 27.29 -9.16
CA PRO A 481 26.53 26.27 -8.14
C PRO A 481 25.28 25.40 -8.24
N LEU A 482 25.39 24.18 -8.77
CA LEU A 482 24.41 23.12 -8.49
C LEU A 482 24.30 23.08 -6.97
N ARG A 483 23.24 23.70 -6.44
CA ARG A 483 23.11 23.89 -5.00
C ARG A 483 23.18 22.49 -4.39
N PRO A 484 23.93 22.29 -3.28
CA PRO A 484 23.84 21.03 -2.57
C PRO A 484 22.36 20.73 -2.38
N ALA A 485 21.94 19.46 -2.54
CA ALA A 485 20.58 19.07 -2.21
C ALA A 485 20.27 19.75 -0.90
N ALA A 486 19.21 20.57 -0.86
CA ALA A 486 18.79 21.17 0.39
C ALA A 486 18.81 20.00 1.38
N SER A 487 19.61 20.13 2.44
CA SER A 487 19.53 19.22 3.56
C SER A 487 18.16 19.51 4.18
N GLY A 488 17.08 19.13 3.49
CA GLY A 488 15.74 19.12 4.02
C GLY A 488 15.90 18.29 5.26
N GLY A 489 15.77 18.95 6.41
CA GLY A 489 16.37 18.53 7.67
C GLY A 489 16.07 17.08 7.97
N ALA A 490 16.91 16.17 7.47
CA ALA A 490 17.13 14.88 8.04
C ALA A 490 18.04 15.15 9.23
N SER A 491 17.53 15.90 10.21
CA SER A 491 17.83 15.51 11.57
C SER A 491 17.58 14.02 11.58
N ARG A 492 18.60 13.22 11.89
CA ARG A 492 18.36 11.92 12.52
C ARG A 492 17.14 12.14 13.43
N PRO A 493 16.10 11.30 13.41
CA PRO A 493 15.21 11.29 14.55
C PRO A 493 16.12 10.98 15.75
N THR A 494 16.60 12.03 16.41
CA THR A 494 17.13 11.92 17.74
C THR A 494 15.95 11.36 18.48
N ALA A 495 16.03 10.08 18.86
CA ALA A 495 15.10 9.51 19.81
C ALA A 495 14.92 10.59 20.91
N PRO A 496 13.69 11.07 21.16
CA PRO A 496 13.50 12.01 22.25
C PRO A 496 13.92 11.23 23.50
N ARG A 497 15.03 11.67 24.12
CA ARG A 497 15.48 11.13 25.40
C ARG A 497 14.35 11.16 26.42
#